data_AF-A0A0D0C661-F1
#
_entry.id   AF-A0A0D0C661-F1
#
_cell.length_a   1.000
_cell.length_b   1.000
_cell.length_c   1.000
_cell.angle_alpha   90.00
_cell.angle_beta   90.00
_cell.angle_gamma   90.00
#
_symmetry.space_group_name_H-M   'P 1'
#
loop_
_entity.id
_entity.type
_entity.pdbx_description
1 polymer ?
#
loop_
_entity_poly.entity_id
_entity_poly.type
_entity_poly.pdbx_seq_one_letter_code
_entity_poly.pdbx_strand_id
1 'polypeptide(L)'
;LVRKFQTLPSSLIIRDIKREGENPVAGGGFADIWRGTLNKKPVCLKVLRLTLEQNETTRDKIRKEFCDEALVWRQLDHPNILTFLGVNMDLFSPSFCLISPWMENRDIKTFLEKNPQHSLLSVLCDVAAGLQYLHSRNPPLIHGDIRGVRVLLP
;
A
#
# COMPACT_ATOMS: atom_id res chain seq x y z
N LEU A 1 -30.73 1.72 1.20
CA LEU A 1 -30.76 0.34 0.65
C LEU A 1 -29.51 0.11 -0.22
N VAL A 2 -28.30 0.15 0.35
CA VAL A 2 -27.05 -0.15 -0.39
C VAL A 2 -26.00 -0.70 0.59
N ARG A 3 -25.66 -1.99 0.47
CA ARG A 3 -24.44 -2.58 1.03
C ARG A 3 -23.81 -3.45 -0.06
N LYS A 4 -23.04 -2.83 -0.95
CA LYS A 4 -22.14 -3.51 -1.89
C LYS A 4 -20.72 -2.99 -1.66
N PHE A 5 -20.17 -3.24 -0.47
CA PHE A 5 -18.76 -2.96 -0.13
C PHE A 5 -17.82 -4.14 -0.47
N GLN A 6 -18.31 -5.13 -1.23
CA GLN A 6 -17.54 -6.36 -1.53
C GLN A 6 -16.96 -6.40 -2.95
N THR A 7 -17.19 -5.37 -3.77
CA THR A 7 -16.72 -5.33 -5.16
C THR A 7 -15.96 -4.04 -5.40
N LEU A 8 -14.69 -4.17 -5.79
CA LEU A 8 -13.88 -3.05 -6.23
C LEU A 8 -14.37 -2.55 -7.59
N PRO A 9 -14.43 -1.22 -7.83
CA PRO A 9 -14.70 -0.68 -9.15
C PRO A 9 -13.70 -1.23 -10.17
N SER A 10 -14.19 -1.61 -11.36
CA SER A 10 -13.31 -2.13 -12.43
C SER A 10 -12.22 -1.13 -12.85
N SER A 11 -12.46 0.17 -12.66
CA SER A 11 -11.48 1.24 -12.89
C SER A 11 -10.26 1.18 -11.97
N LEU A 12 -10.30 0.41 -10.87
CA LEU A 12 -9.12 0.17 -10.03
C LEU A 12 -8.31 -1.03 -10.48
N ILE A 13 -8.83 -1.87 -11.37
CA ILE A 13 -8.18 -3.10 -11.79
C ILE A 13 -7.14 -2.78 -12.86
N ILE A 14 -5.87 -3.03 -12.55
CA ILE A 14 -4.75 -2.90 -13.48
C ILE A 14 -4.32 -4.29 -13.91
N ARG A 15 -4.45 -4.60 -15.20
CA ARG A 15 -4.07 -5.92 -15.76
C ARG A 15 -2.65 -5.94 -16.33
N ASP A 16 -2.20 -4.84 -16.90
CA ASP A 16 -0.91 -4.73 -17.60
C ASP A 16 0.26 -4.49 -16.64
N ILE A 17 0.42 -5.40 -15.67
CA ILE A 17 1.46 -5.36 -14.65
C ILE A 17 2.38 -6.56 -14.77
N LYS A 18 3.69 -6.34 -14.61
CA LYS A 18 4.70 -7.43 -14.59
C LYS A 18 5.38 -7.49 -13.24
N ARG A 19 5.54 -8.70 -12.70
CA ARG A 19 6.37 -8.97 -11.53
C ARG A 19 7.83 -9.01 -11.91
N GLU A 20 8.70 -8.47 -11.07
CA GLU A 20 10.15 -8.64 -11.18
C GLU A 20 10.62 -9.70 -10.17
N GLY A 21 11.49 -10.60 -10.63
CA GLY A 21 12.08 -11.65 -9.79
C GLY A 21 11.16 -12.84 -9.50
N GLU A 22 11.76 -13.84 -8.87
CA GLU A 22 11.10 -15.09 -8.46
C GLU A 22 10.63 -15.08 -7.00
N ASN A 23 11.20 -14.18 -6.19
CA ASN A 23 10.96 -14.10 -4.75
C ASN A 23 10.55 -12.68 -4.33
N PRO A 24 9.76 -12.53 -3.25
CA PRO A 24 9.44 -11.22 -2.70
C PRO A 24 10.70 -10.52 -2.18
N VAL A 25 10.74 -9.19 -2.29
CA VAL A 25 11.86 -8.36 -1.83
C VAL A 25 11.81 -8.07 -0.33
N ALA A 26 10.62 -8.21 0.26
CA ALA A 26 10.38 -8.17 1.69
C ALA A 26 9.06 -8.92 2.01
N GLY A 27 8.92 -9.39 3.24
CA GLY A 27 7.70 -10.04 3.70
C GLY A 27 7.43 -9.70 5.16
N GLY A 28 6.16 -9.52 5.50
CA GLY A 28 5.69 -9.32 6.87
C GLY A 28 4.63 -10.36 7.26
N GLY A 29 3.97 -10.15 8.40
CA GLY A 29 2.94 -11.09 8.89
C GLY A 29 1.73 -11.23 7.96
N PHE A 30 1.38 -10.16 7.21
CA PHE A 30 0.11 -10.08 6.46
C PHE A 30 0.28 -9.95 4.95
N ALA A 31 1.47 -9.54 4.48
CA ALA A 31 1.71 -9.27 3.07
C ALA A 31 3.16 -9.50 2.68
N ASP A 32 3.35 -9.83 1.39
CA ASP A 32 4.62 -9.86 0.70
C ASP A 32 4.75 -8.64 -0.20
N ILE A 33 5.94 -8.04 -0.22
CA ILE A 33 6.26 -6.92 -1.08
C ILE A 33 7.07 -7.45 -2.26
N TRP A 34 6.58 -7.17 -3.46
CA TRP A 34 7.27 -7.46 -4.70
C TRP A 34 7.54 -6.17 -5.45
N ARG A 35 8.63 -6.17 -6.23
CA ARG A 35 8.86 -5.14 -7.24
C ARG A 35 8.20 -5.58 -8.54
N GLY A 36 7.71 -4.62 -9.31
CA GLY A 36 7.10 -4.85 -10.60
C GLY A 36 7.26 -3.66 -11.54
N THR A 37 6.72 -3.79 -12.75
CA THR A 37 6.68 -2.71 -13.72
C THR A 37 5.27 -2.52 -14.28
N LEU A 38 4.85 -1.24 -14.32
CA LEU A 38 3.64 -0.77 -14.97
C LEU A 38 4.05 0.30 -15.98
N ASN A 39 3.80 0.07 -17.28
CA ASN A 39 4.20 1.00 -18.35
C ASN A 39 5.68 1.42 -18.26
N LYS A 40 6.58 0.45 -18.01
CA LYS A 40 8.03 0.64 -17.80
C LYS A 40 8.41 1.46 -16.55
N LYS A 41 7.46 1.87 -15.72
CA LYS A 41 7.74 2.52 -14.43
C LYS A 41 7.79 1.48 -13.32
N PRO A 42 8.76 1.55 -12.40
CA PRO A 42 8.84 0.63 -11.28
C PRO A 42 7.69 0.87 -10.31
N VAL A 43 7.09 -0.22 -9.82
CA VAL A 43 5.98 -0.19 -8.86
C VAL A 43 6.20 -1.20 -7.74
N CYS A 44 5.56 -0.91 -6.60
CA CYS A 44 5.41 -1.83 -5.48
C CYS A 44 4.12 -2.64 -5.66
N LEU A 45 4.21 -3.96 -5.46
CA LEU A 45 3.07 -4.86 -5.41
C LEU A 45 2.99 -5.45 -3.99
N LYS A 46 2.07 -4.93 -3.17
CA LYS A 46 1.80 -5.43 -1.82
C LYS A 46 0.79 -6.57 -1.92
N VAL A 47 1.28 -7.80 -1.95
CA VAL A 47 0.52 -9.04 -2.14
C VAL A 47 0.05 -9.58 -0.79
N LEU A 48 -1.25 -9.81 -0.63
CA LEU A 48 -1.78 -10.41 0.60
C LEU A 48 -1.47 -11.91 0.68
N ARG A 49 -1.19 -12.39 1.89
CA ARG A 49 -0.95 -13.83 2.14
C ARG A 49 -2.26 -14.59 2.41
N LEU A 50 -3.16 -14.62 1.42
CA LEU A 50 -4.43 -15.35 1.54
C LEU A 50 -4.27 -16.87 1.49
N THR A 51 -3.23 -17.37 0.81
CA THR A 51 -2.98 -18.80 0.61
C THR A 51 -2.60 -19.54 1.90
N LEU A 52 -2.21 -18.83 2.95
CA LEU A 52 -1.87 -19.42 4.25
C LEU A 52 -3.08 -19.66 5.14
N GLU A 53 -4.23 -19.07 4.81
CA GLU A 53 -5.44 -19.13 5.64
C GLU A 53 -6.44 -20.14 5.06
N GLN A 54 -6.72 -21.20 5.84
CA GLN A 54 -7.63 -22.27 5.43
C GLN A 54 -9.09 -21.97 5.79
N ASN A 55 -9.34 -21.03 6.71
CA ASN A 55 -10.68 -20.66 7.13
C ASN A 55 -11.33 -19.66 6.16
N GLU A 56 -12.40 -20.09 5.47
CA GLU A 56 -13.19 -19.28 4.54
C GLU A 56 -13.61 -17.92 5.13
N THR A 57 -14.15 -17.91 6.35
CA THR A 57 -14.60 -16.69 7.04
C THR A 57 -13.45 -15.71 7.26
N THR A 58 -12.26 -16.21 7.63
CA THR A 58 -11.08 -15.37 7.79
C THR A 58 -10.61 -14.80 6.45
N ARG A 59 -10.63 -15.60 5.37
CA ARG A 59 -10.29 -15.11 4.03
C ARG A 59 -11.25 -14.02 3.56
N ASP A 60 -12.54 -14.17 3.80
CA ASP A 60 -13.54 -13.16 3.44
C ASP A 60 -13.36 -11.87 4.25
N LYS A 61 -12.96 -11.98 5.51
CA LYS A 61 -12.57 -10.82 6.32
C LYS A 61 -11.35 -10.10 5.73
N ILE A 62 -10.28 -10.83 5.38
CA ILE A 62 -9.08 -10.26 4.77
C ILE A 62 -9.41 -9.60 3.41
N ARG A 63 -10.24 -10.23 2.59
CA ARG A 63 -10.73 -9.66 1.32
C ARG A 63 -11.48 -8.35 1.55
N LYS A 64 -12.34 -8.31 2.57
CA LYS A 64 -13.07 -7.09 2.92
C LYS A 64 -12.11 -5.98 3.36
N GLU A 65 -11.17 -6.28 4.25
CA GLU A 65 -10.15 -5.32 4.72
C GLU A 65 -9.30 -4.79 3.56
N PHE A 66 -8.94 -5.64 2.59
CA PHE A 66 -8.27 -5.23 1.35
C PHE A 66 -9.11 -4.26 0.53
N CYS A 67 -10.39 -4.57 0.31
CA CYS A 67 -11.29 -3.72 -0.44
C CYS A 67 -11.46 -2.37 0.26
N ASP A 68 -11.65 -2.38 1.57
CA ASP A 68 -11.78 -1.17 2.38
C ASP A 68 -10.48 -0.32 2.31
N GLU A 69 -9.29 -0.94 2.42
CA GLU A 69 -7.99 -0.25 2.27
C GLU A 69 -7.87 0.39 0.88
N ALA A 70 -8.15 -0.35 -0.20
CA ALA A 70 -8.08 0.18 -1.57
C ALA A 70 -9.06 1.33 -1.81
N LEU A 71 -10.30 1.22 -1.32
CA LEU A 71 -11.32 2.25 -1.50
C LEU A 71 -11.02 3.52 -0.72
N VAL A 72 -10.54 3.40 0.52
CA VAL A 72 -10.11 4.56 1.31
C VAL A 72 -8.89 5.21 0.66
N TRP A 73 -7.87 4.41 0.33
CA TRP A 73 -6.61 4.92 -0.20
C TRP A 73 -6.79 5.62 -1.55
N ARG A 74 -7.68 5.11 -2.41
CA ARG A 74 -8.03 5.76 -3.68
C ARG A 74 -8.53 7.20 -3.55
N GLN A 75 -9.16 7.53 -2.42
CA GLN A 75 -9.74 8.86 -2.18
C GLN A 75 -8.71 9.86 -1.62
N LEU A 76 -7.48 9.43 -1.38
CA LEU A 76 -6.43 10.27 -0.82
C LEU A 76 -5.60 10.89 -1.93
N ASP A 77 -5.41 12.20 -1.86
CA ASP A 77 -4.60 12.96 -2.79
C ASP A 77 -3.87 14.07 -2.01
N HIS A 78 -2.60 13.80 -1.70
CA HIS A 78 -1.75 14.70 -0.92
C HIS A 78 -0.27 14.34 -1.17
N PRO A 79 0.65 15.32 -1.30
CA PRO A 79 2.06 15.05 -1.60
C PRO A 79 2.76 14.14 -0.57
N ASN A 80 2.35 14.19 0.69
CA ASN A 80 2.90 13.35 1.76
C ASN A 80 2.07 12.09 2.06
N ILE A 81 1.18 11.69 1.15
CA ILE A 81 0.49 10.40 1.20
C ILE A 81 0.89 9.63 -0.06
N LEU A 82 1.37 8.38 0.14
CA LEU A 82 1.80 7.55 -0.98
C LEU A 82 0.65 7.38 -1.99
N THR A 83 0.93 7.57 -3.27
CA THR A 83 -0.10 7.44 -4.31
C THR A 83 -0.56 5.99 -4.47
N PHE A 84 -1.87 5.77 -4.46
CA PHE A 84 -2.47 4.50 -4.84
C PHE A 84 -2.72 4.46 -6.35
N LEU A 85 -2.19 3.44 -7.02
CA LEU A 85 -2.36 3.27 -8.47
C LEU A 85 -3.56 2.37 -8.78
N GLY A 86 -3.75 1.28 -8.02
CA GLY A 86 -4.84 0.34 -8.26
C GLY A 86 -4.58 -1.02 -7.62
N VAL A 87 -5.31 -2.02 -8.10
CA VAL A 87 -5.20 -3.41 -7.67
C VAL A 87 -4.95 -4.35 -8.84
N ASN A 88 -4.35 -5.51 -8.56
CA ASN A 88 -4.38 -6.64 -9.47
C ASN A 88 -4.86 -7.90 -8.74
N MET A 89 -5.67 -8.68 -9.43
CA MET A 89 -6.29 -9.91 -8.88
C MET A 89 -5.89 -11.18 -9.61
N ASP A 90 -5.15 -11.06 -10.71
CA ASP A 90 -4.86 -12.16 -11.62
C ASP A 90 -3.43 -12.69 -11.41
N LEU A 91 -2.45 -11.79 -11.29
CA LEU A 91 -1.02 -12.09 -11.28
C LEU A 91 -0.58 -12.97 -10.09
N PHE A 92 -1.26 -12.84 -8.95
CA PHE A 92 -0.96 -13.58 -7.72
C PHE A 92 -2.12 -14.48 -7.28
N SER A 93 -3.06 -14.80 -8.18
CA SER A 93 -4.24 -15.60 -7.85
C SER A 93 -3.84 -16.90 -7.12
N PRO A 94 -4.54 -17.27 -6.02
CA PRO A 94 -5.79 -16.71 -5.50
C PRO A 94 -5.63 -15.47 -4.59
N SER A 95 -4.41 -14.94 -4.44
CA SER A 95 -4.13 -13.70 -3.72
C SER A 95 -4.34 -12.45 -4.59
N PHE A 96 -4.44 -11.30 -3.92
CA PHE A 96 -4.60 -9.98 -4.54
C PHE A 96 -3.44 -9.07 -4.15
N CYS A 97 -3.17 -8.05 -4.95
CA CYS A 97 -2.18 -7.03 -4.60
C CYS A 97 -2.66 -5.59 -4.76
N LEU A 98 -2.21 -4.73 -3.85
CA LEU A 98 -2.29 -3.27 -3.95
C LEU A 98 -1.05 -2.76 -4.70
N ILE A 99 -1.24 -1.76 -5.55
CA ILE A 99 -0.20 -1.22 -6.43
C ILE A 99 0.04 0.25 -6.08
N SER A 100 1.30 0.60 -5.85
CA SER A 100 1.77 1.98 -5.64
C SER A 100 3.08 2.20 -6.41
N PRO A 101 3.56 3.44 -6.57
CA PRO A 101 4.92 3.68 -7.04
C PRO A 101 5.94 2.94 -6.18
N TRP A 102 7.04 2.52 -6.80
CA TRP A 102 8.19 2.00 -6.07
C TRP A 102 8.94 3.15 -5.38
N MET A 103 9.30 2.94 -4.12
CA MET A 103 9.97 3.92 -3.27
C MET A 103 11.41 3.47 -3.06
N GLU A 104 12.36 4.06 -3.78
CA GLU A 104 13.74 3.53 -3.87
C GLU A 104 14.47 3.61 -2.53
N ASN A 105 14.18 4.65 -1.75
CA ASN A 105 14.79 4.90 -0.47
C ASN A 105 14.19 4.10 0.69
N ARG A 106 13.21 3.22 0.41
CA ARG A 106 12.52 2.39 1.41
C ARG A 106 11.98 3.26 2.56
N ASP A 107 12.17 2.84 3.80
CA ASP A 107 11.64 3.50 4.99
C ASP A 107 12.59 4.52 5.62
N ILE A 108 12.04 5.44 6.43
CA ILE A 108 12.82 6.50 7.11
C ILE A 108 14.03 5.94 7.86
N LYS A 109 13.88 4.84 8.59
CA LYS A 109 14.97 4.30 9.41
C LYS A 109 16.12 3.87 8.50
N THR A 110 15.82 3.05 7.49
CA THR A 110 16.81 2.62 6.49
C THR A 110 17.45 3.80 5.75
N PHE A 111 16.66 4.82 5.43
CA PHE A 111 17.13 6.00 4.71
C PHE A 111 18.10 6.85 5.55
N LEU A 112 17.75 7.16 6.81
CA LEU A 112 18.59 7.97 7.70
C LEU A 112 19.86 7.26 8.14
N GLU A 113 19.84 5.93 8.27
CA GLU A 113 21.06 5.13 8.49
C GLU A 113 22.07 5.31 7.35
N LYS A 114 21.58 5.44 6.11
CA LYS A 114 22.43 5.69 4.92
C LYS A 114 22.76 7.16 4.71
N ASN A 115 21.93 8.07 5.23
CA ASN A 115 22.02 9.51 5.03
C ASN A 115 21.97 10.26 6.37
N PRO A 116 22.98 10.11 7.24
CA PRO A 116 22.93 10.66 8.60
C PRO A 116 22.87 12.18 8.66
N GLN A 117 23.23 12.87 7.58
CA GLN A 117 23.16 14.33 7.47
C GLN A 117 21.78 14.84 7.05
N HIS A 118 20.86 13.95 6.67
CA HIS A 118 19.52 14.36 6.28
C HIS A 118 18.72 14.77 7.51
N SER A 119 17.96 15.86 7.41
CA SER A 119 17.21 16.41 8.53
C SER A 119 16.02 15.51 8.87
N LEU A 120 16.11 14.78 9.98
CA LEU A 120 14.96 14.05 10.55
C LEU A 120 13.76 14.99 10.79
N LEU A 121 14.01 16.24 11.18
CA LEU A 121 12.95 17.22 11.39
C LEU A 121 12.18 17.51 10.12
N SER A 122 12.87 17.65 8.98
CA SER A 122 12.21 17.86 7.67
C SER A 122 11.27 16.70 7.33
N VAL A 123 11.74 15.47 7.52
CA VAL A 123 10.95 14.25 7.29
C VAL A 123 9.73 14.20 8.22
N LEU A 124 9.89 14.59 9.48
CA LEU A 124 8.79 14.63 10.44
C LEU A 124 7.75 15.70 10.10
N CYS A 125 8.16 16.83 9.54
CA CYS A 125 7.23 17.84 9.02
C CYS A 125 6.37 17.27 7.89
N ASP A 126 6.97 16.52 6.95
CA ASP A 126 6.24 15.84 5.87
C ASP A 126 5.23 14.82 6.42
N VAL A 127 5.64 14.00 7.40
CA VAL A 127 4.74 13.05 8.08
C VAL A 127 3.58 13.78 8.76
N ALA A 128 3.87 14.88 9.46
CA ALA A 128 2.86 15.67 10.14
C ALA A 128 1.86 16.29 9.15
N ALA A 129 2.32 16.77 7.99
CA ALA A 129 1.46 17.30 6.93
C ALA A 129 0.53 16.20 6.36
N GLY A 130 1.06 15.00 6.09
CA GLY A 130 0.24 13.86 5.66
C GLY A 130 -0.82 13.47 6.71
N LEU A 131 -0.45 13.44 8.00
CA LEU A 131 -1.38 13.16 9.09
C LEU A 131 -2.44 14.23 9.26
N GLN A 132 -2.06 15.51 9.18
CA GLN A 132 -3.00 16.62 9.20
C GLN A 132 -4.03 16.49 8.09
N TYR A 133 -3.59 16.14 6.87
CA TYR A 133 -4.49 15.87 5.75
C TYR A 133 -5.49 14.76 6.07
N LEU A 134 -5.04 13.61 6.60
CA LEU A 134 -5.93 12.50 6.98
C LEU A 134 -6.94 12.90 8.07
N HIS A 135 -6.49 13.63 9.09
CA HIS A 135 -7.35 14.06 10.18
C HIS A 135 -8.34 15.17 9.77
N SER A 136 -8.03 15.91 8.70
CA SER A 136 -8.93 16.94 8.15
C SER A 136 -10.10 16.38 7.32
N ARG A 137 -10.08 15.06 7.01
CA ARG A 137 -11.18 14.40 6.28
C ARG A 137 -12.47 14.40 7.09
N ASN A 138 -13.61 14.21 6.41
CA ASN A 138 -14.92 14.07 7.05
C ASN A 138 -15.60 12.75 6.63
N PRO A 139 -15.68 11.74 7.51
CA PRO A 139 -15.13 11.73 8.87
C PRO A 139 -13.59 11.72 8.87
N PRO A 140 -12.94 12.13 9.99
CA PRO A 140 -11.49 12.06 10.13
C PRO A 140 -10.98 10.64 9.91
N LEU A 141 -9.91 10.49 9.12
CA LEU A 141 -9.29 9.20 8.87
C LEU A 141 -8.12 9.01 9.84
N ILE A 142 -8.19 7.97 10.66
CA ILE A 142 -7.11 7.58 11.56
C ILE A 142 -6.27 6.51 10.85
N HIS A 143 -4.98 6.78 10.62
CA HIS A 143 -4.10 5.80 9.98
C HIS A 143 -3.92 4.52 10.81
N GLY A 144 -3.89 4.64 12.14
CA GLY A 144 -3.90 3.51 13.08
C GLY A 144 -2.59 2.72 13.24
N ASP A 145 -1.54 3.03 12.48
CA ASP A 145 -0.25 2.35 12.59
C ASP A 145 0.90 3.16 11.94
N ILE A 146 1.20 4.33 12.52
CA ILE A 146 2.32 5.17 12.08
C ILE A 146 3.59 4.76 12.83
N ARG A 147 4.58 4.26 12.10
CA ARG A 147 5.92 3.92 12.60
C ARG A 147 6.95 4.24 11.52
N GLY A 148 8.20 4.49 11.90
CA GLY A 148 9.27 4.87 10.95
C GLY A 148 9.42 3.90 9.76
N VAL A 149 9.20 2.60 10.00
CA VAL A 149 9.22 1.54 8.96
C VAL A 149 8.03 1.59 7.98
N ARG A 150 7.03 2.41 8.24
CA ARG A 150 5.81 2.60 7.43
C ARG A 150 5.77 3.94 6.70
N VAL A 151 6.75 4.80 6.93
CA VAL A 151 6.92 6.03 6.15
C VAL A 151 7.99 5.78 5.11
N LEU A 152 7.59 5.88 3.83
CA LEU A 152 8.44 5.58 2.70
C LEU A 152 8.95 6.86 2.03
N LEU A 153 10.16 6.81 1.49
CA LEU A 153 10.77 7.92 0.74
C LEU A 153 10.97 7.55 -0.75
N PRO A 154 10.67 8.47 -1.67
CA PRO A 154 10.82 8.24 -3.10
C PRO A 154 12.27 7.94 -3.47
#